data_AF-A0A7C6M5W2-F1
#
_entry.id   AF-A0A7C6M5W2-F1
#
_cell.length_a   1.000
_cell.length_b   1.000
_cell.length_c   1.000
_cell.angle_alpha   90.00
_cell.angle_beta   90.00
_cell.angle_gamma   90.00
#
_symmetry.space_group_name_H-M   'P 1'
#
loop_
_entity.id
_entity.type
_entity.pdbx_description
1 polymer ?
#
loop_
_entity_poly.entity_id
_entity_poly.type
_entity_poly.pdbx_seq_one_letter_code
_entity_poly.pdbx_strand_id
1 'polypeptide(L)'
;DQYNNFAKEVAAATGFNISGHMGLGPQGSRGQEWWGAAANDKRAWQMYSTKFTFIQNGVQLKIQKEGNEGYGRNASAASVGGFTVHAVEGDDAYFTYSGGEYTFSIDEAAEFPMLTISGNGYMGYYAGSQDYEVIYLTDRVMALRVNNTIEGQDWVFVYCLEALNVEAPKPPKELKSIPLSEDFEGDTYLNLVQEDMGNVSRVVDNPLPLPINTSDKVFRYWKSGGFYSNLSFTAPDYKFDLTAQNKIRVKVYIPSYNDYETEHGVAGPWIVNGKLRPQLAVKLQDSEHPAPWEGQTEIVKADLELDKWLELEFDFSGVANRKDYDRIVIQFGAEGHAGTGFFFFDDFEFDE
;
A
#
# COMPACT_ATOMS: atom_id res chain seq x y z
N ASP A 1 15.68 6.14 -5.41
CA ASP A 1 14.83 6.74 -6.47
C ASP A 1 13.40 6.21 -6.49
N GLN A 2 13.02 5.29 -5.57
CA GLN A 2 11.64 4.81 -5.40
C GLN A 2 10.57 5.91 -5.43
N TYR A 3 10.83 7.05 -4.82
CA TYR A 3 9.92 8.19 -4.73
C TYR A 3 10.49 9.43 -5.44
N ASN A 4 11.35 9.23 -6.44
CA ASN A 4 11.97 10.33 -7.18
C ASN A 4 10.92 11.06 -8.02
N ASN A 5 10.70 12.34 -7.72
CA ASN A 5 9.74 13.21 -8.40
C ASN A 5 10.40 14.32 -9.24
N PHE A 6 11.69 14.20 -9.56
CA PHE A 6 12.48 15.23 -10.24
C PHE A 6 12.47 15.14 -11.77
N ALA A 7 11.83 14.12 -12.37
CA ALA A 7 11.73 13.98 -13.83
C ALA A 7 11.21 15.26 -14.53
N LYS A 8 10.21 15.92 -13.94
CA LYS A 8 9.66 17.19 -14.45
C LYS A 8 10.67 18.35 -14.38
N GLU A 9 11.49 18.41 -13.33
CA GLU A 9 12.55 19.42 -13.21
C GLU A 9 13.57 19.23 -14.33
N VAL A 10 14.05 18.00 -14.53
CA VAL A 10 15.03 17.68 -15.58
C VAL A 10 14.46 17.96 -16.96
N ALA A 11 13.22 17.56 -17.24
CA ALA A 11 12.56 17.83 -18.52
C ALA A 11 12.46 19.34 -18.79
N ALA A 12 12.06 20.13 -17.80
CA ALA A 12 11.95 21.58 -17.94
C ALA A 12 13.31 22.26 -18.16
N ALA A 13 14.36 21.78 -17.49
CA ALA A 13 15.70 22.36 -17.58
C ALA A 13 16.43 22.01 -18.89
N THR A 14 16.25 20.78 -19.38
CA THR A 14 16.98 20.27 -20.56
C THR A 14 16.20 20.41 -21.86
N GLY A 15 14.86 20.49 -21.79
CA GLY A 15 13.98 20.41 -22.95
C GLY A 15 13.82 18.99 -23.53
N PHE A 16 14.45 17.97 -22.93
CA PHE A 16 14.27 16.57 -23.32
C PHE A 16 12.95 16.01 -22.78
N ASN A 17 12.41 15.01 -23.48
CA ASN A 17 11.21 14.32 -23.03
C ASN A 17 11.55 13.34 -21.89
N ILE A 18 11.44 13.79 -20.64
CA ILE A 18 11.72 12.97 -19.44
C ILE A 18 10.46 12.89 -18.60
N SER A 19 9.92 11.68 -18.46
CA SER A 19 8.61 11.41 -17.83
C SER A 19 8.70 10.62 -16.53
N GLY A 20 9.85 9.99 -16.26
CA GLY A 20 10.08 9.10 -15.13
C GLY A 20 11.52 9.09 -14.61
N HIS A 21 11.74 8.34 -13.53
CA HIS A 21 13.07 8.21 -12.90
C HIS A 21 14.03 7.32 -13.70
N MET A 22 13.49 6.46 -14.56
CA MET A 22 14.22 5.64 -15.53
C MET A 22 13.35 5.49 -16.76
N GLY A 23 13.92 5.54 -17.96
CA GLY A 23 13.17 5.32 -19.19
C GLY A 23 14.05 5.17 -20.42
N LEU A 24 13.43 4.92 -21.56
CA LEU A 24 14.11 4.78 -22.84
C LEU A 24 13.41 5.51 -23.99
N GLY A 25 14.21 5.88 -24.98
CA GLY A 25 13.81 6.53 -26.22
C GLY A 25 14.71 6.15 -27.39
N PRO A 26 14.44 6.69 -28.60
CA PRO A 26 15.28 6.46 -29.75
C PRO A 26 16.70 6.99 -29.54
N GLN A 27 17.69 6.30 -30.10
CA GLN A 27 19.08 6.70 -29.98
C GLN A 27 19.30 8.18 -30.36
N GLY A 28 19.99 8.91 -29.49
CA GLY A 28 20.29 10.33 -29.65
C GLY A 28 19.20 11.28 -29.16
N SER A 29 18.08 10.77 -28.64
CA SER A 29 17.01 11.61 -28.10
C SER A 29 17.35 12.23 -26.75
N ARG A 30 18.21 11.58 -25.95
CA ARG A 30 18.43 11.90 -24.54
C ARG A 30 17.13 12.00 -23.73
N GLY A 31 16.12 11.26 -24.18
CA GLY A 31 14.77 11.27 -23.65
C GLY A 31 14.23 9.87 -23.38
N GLN A 32 12.98 9.86 -22.98
CA GLN A 32 12.17 8.71 -22.57
C GLN A 32 10.90 8.64 -23.44
N GLU A 33 11.06 8.85 -24.75
CA GLU A 33 9.95 8.98 -25.70
C GLU A 33 9.10 7.70 -25.81
N TRP A 34 9.70 6.54 -25.61
CA TRP A 34 9.00 5.27 -25.72
C TRP A 34 8.40 4.82 -24.39
N TRP A 35 9.11 5.04 -23.29
CA TRP A 35 8.65 4.67 -21.97
C TRP A 35 9.47 5.34 -20.85
N GLY A 36 8.80 5.68 -19.75
CA GLY A 36 9.40 6.14 -18.50
C GLY A 36 8.66 5.57 -17.28
N ALA A 37 9.41 5.10 -16.29
CA ALA A 37 8.89 4.57 -15.04
C ALA A 37 8.47 5.70 -14.09
N ALA A 38 7.22 5.69 -13.66
CA ALA A 38 6.73 6.56 -12.60
C ALA A 38 7.38 6.18 -11.25
N ALA A 39 7.21 7.03 -10.24
CA ALA A 39 7.64 6.72 -8.89
C ALA A 39 7.04 5.38 -8.45
N ASN A 40 7.87 4.53 -7.82
CA ASN A 40 7.52 3.24 -7.23
C ASN A 40 7.13 2.12 -8.21
N ASP A 41 7.22 2.34 -9.52
CA ASP A 41 6.87 1.34 -10.55
C ASP A 41 7.76 0.10 -10.50
N LYS A 42 9.00 0.22 -10.03
CA LYS A 42 9.98 -0.87 -9.94
C LYS A 42 10.12 -1.48 -8.55
N ARG A 43 9.10 -1.32 -7.69
CA ARG A 43 9.12 -1.83 -6.29
C ARG A 43 9.25 -3.35 -6.16
N ALA A 44 8.86 -4.08 -7.19
CA ALA A 44 9.02 -5.54 -7.23
C ALA A 44 10.50 -5.95 -7.43
N TRP A 45 11.34 -5.02 -7.88
CA TRP A 45 12.76 -5.25 -8.11
C TRP A 45 13.57 -4.62 -6.98
N GLN A 46 14.75 -5.18 -6.71
CA GLN A 46 15.65 -4.68 -5.66
C GLN A 46 16.44 -3.43 -6.09
N MET A 47 16.05 -2.74 -7.17
CA MET A 47 16.78 -1.57 -7.67
C MET A 47 16.81 -0.43 -6.64
N TYR A 48 15.68 -0.21 -5.96
CA TYR A 48 15.50 0.92 -5.04
C TYR A 48 16.34 0.85 -3.76
N SER A 49 16.96 -0.30 -3.44
CA SER A 49 17.88 -0.42 -2.32
C SER A 49 19.31 0.05 -2.65
N THR A 50 19.57 0.46 -3.90
CA THR A 50 20.91 0.83 -4.35
C THR A 50 21.25 2.28 -3.99
N LYS A 51 22.39 2.48 -3.34
CA LYS A 51 22.97 3.78 -2.99
C LYS A 51 24.30 3.99 -3.70
N PHE A 52 24.41 5.12 -4.40
CA PHE A 52 25.61 5.54 -5.11
C PHE A 52 26.29 6.67 -4.31
N THR A 53 27.56 6.49 -3.95
CA THR A 53 28.35 7.52 -3.24
C THR A 53 29.59 7.86 -4.06
N PHE A 54 29.63 9.06 -4.63
CA PHE A 54 30.80 9.60 -5.31
C PHE A 54 31.70 10.32 -4.30
N ILE A 55 32.98 9.96 -4.28
CA ILE A 55 34.01 10.57 -3.43
C ILE A 55 35.07 11.16 -4.34
N GLN A 56 35.13 12.49 -4.42
CA GLN A 56 36.05 13.20 -5.31
C GLN A 56 37.52 12.92 -4.96
N ASN A 57 37.86 12.85 -3.67
CA ASN A 57 39.20 12.50 -3.24
C ASN A 57 39.51 11.04 -3.61
N GLY A 58 40.47 10.84 -4.51
CA GLY A 58 40.82 9.51 -5.03
C GLY A 58 39.84 8.95 -6.07
N VAL A 59 38.88 9.76 -6.54
CA VAL A 59 37.95 9.45 -7.65
C VAL A 59 37.20 8.12 -7.48
N GLN A 60 36.62 7.92 -6.29
CA GLN A 60 35.99 6.66 -5.89
C GLN A 60 34.47 6.71 -6.04
N LEU A 61 33.87 5.59 -6.43
CA LEU A 61 32.44 5.36 -6.45
C LEU A 61 32.12 4.13 -5.60
N LYS A 62 31.28 4.30 -4.58
CA LYS A 62 30.73 3.19 -3.80
C LYS A 62 29.32 2.90 -4.26
N ILE A 63 29.06 1.66 -4.63
CA ILE A 63 27.72 1.16 -4.94
C ILE A 63 27.34 0.19 -3.82
N GLN A 64 26.40 0.60 -2.96
CA GLN A 64 25.88 -0.23 -1.88
C GLN A 64 24.48 -0.69 -2.26
N LYS A 65 24.17 -1.97 -2.05
CA LYS A 65 22.88 -2.54 -2.40
C LYS A 65 22.50 -3.65 -1.43
N GLU A 66 21.20 -3.79 -1.15
CA GLU A 66 20.68 -4.98 -0.45
C GLU A 66 20.49 -6.15 -1.41
N GLY A 67 20.90 -7.35 -0.97
CA GLY A 67 20.87 -8.56 -1.79
C GLY A 67 21.95 -8.58 -2.88
N ASN A 68 21.82 -9.52 -3.80
CA ASN A 68 22.78 -9.78 -4.87
C ASN A 68 22.16 -9.82 -6.27
N GLU A 69 20.93 -9.30 -6.41
CA GLU A 69 20.22 -9.27 -7.69
C GLU A 69 20.56 -8.00 -8.49
N GLY A 70 20.89 -8.15 -9.77
CA GLY A 70 21.12 -7.08 -10.73
C GLY A 70 20.22 -7.22 -11.96
N TYR A 71 19.96 -6.09 -12.63
CA TYR A 71 19.01 -5.98 -13.73
C TYR A 71 19.60 -5.19 -14.89
N GLY A 72 19.25 -5.55 -16.12
CA GLY A 72 19.71 -4.84 -17.31
C GLY A 72 19.19 -5.46 -18.61
N ARG A 73 19.68 -4.95 -19.74
CA ARG A 73 19.30 -5.43 -21.07
C ARG A 73 19.92 -6.79 -21.38
N ASN A 74 19.09 -7.76 -21.76
CA ASN A 74 19.54 -9.09 -22.13
C ASN A 74 20.56 -9.08 -23.28
N ALA A 75 20.38 -8.20 -24.27
CA ALA A 75 21.26 -8.11 -25.43
C ALA A 75 22.71 -7.72 -25.09
N SER A 76 22.95 -7.09 -23.93
CA SER A 76 24.26 -6.54 -23.57
C SER A 76 24.78 -6.94 -22.19
N ALA A 77 23.94 -7.44 -21.28
CA ALA A 77 24.32 -7.74 -19.90
C ALA A 77 25.49 -8.75 -19.83
N ALA A 78 25.41 -9.86 -20.56
CA ALA A 78 26.49 -10.85 -20.57
C ALA A 78 27.66 -10.45 -21.49
N SER A 79 27.35 -10.02 -22.72
CA SER A 79 28.34 -9.80 -23.78
C SER A 79 29.19 -8.55 -23.58
N VAL A 80 28.59 -7.47 -23.07
CA VAL A 80 29.27 -6.19 -22.83
C VAL A 80 29.51 -5.99 -21.33
N GLY A 81 28.50 -6.24 -20.50
CA GLY A 81 28.59 -6.03 -19.05
C GLY A 81 29.40 -7.09 -18.31
N GLY A 82 29.63 -8.25 -18.94
CA GLY A 82 30.34 -9.37 -18.33
C GLY A 82 29.58 -10.01 -17.16
N PHE A 83 28.27 -9.76 -17.05
CA PHE A 83 27.47 -10.29 -15.95
C PHE A 83 27.11 -11.76 -16.17
N THR A 84 27.06 -12.52 -15.07
CA THR A 84 26.52 -13.89 -15.08
C THR A 84 25.00 -13.84 -15.02
N VAL A 85 24.37 -13.83 -16.20
CA VAL A 85 22.91 -13.85 -16.35
C VAL A 85 22.36 -15.21 -15.91
N HIS A 86 21.35 -15.19 -15.03
CA HIS A 86 20.70 -16.39 -14.51
C HIS A 86 19.19 -16.45 -14.80
N ALA A 87 18.56 -15.36 -15.23
CA ALA A 87 17.21 -15.37 -15.78
C ALA A 87 17.02 -14.28 -16.85
N VAL A 88 16.02 -14.46 -17.71
CA VAL A 88 15.64 -13.52 -18.78
C VAL A 88 14.12 -13.46 -18.84
N GLU A 89 13.57 -12.25 -18.97
CA GLU A 89 12.15 -12.00 -19.15
C GLU A 89 11.96 -10.95 -20.25
N GLY A 90 11.52 -11.41 -21.43
CA GLY A 90 11.50 -10.56 -22.61
C GLY A 90 12.89 -10.04 -22.93
N ASP A 91 13.04 -8.72 -22.96
CA ASP A 91 14.31 -8.05 -23.22
C ASP A 91 15.14 -7.77 -21.96
N ASP A 92 14.59 -8.05 -20.78
CA ASP A 92 15.24 -7.83 -19.50
C ASP A 92 16.03 -9.09 -19.07
N ALA A 93 17.19 -8.88 -18.48
CA ALA A 93 18.03 -9.91 -17.89
C ALA A 93 18.25 -9.66 -16.41
N TYR A 94 18.32 -10.76 -15.68
CA TYR A 94 18.60 -10.86 -14.26
C TYR A 94 19.96 -11.52 -14.08
N PHE A 95 20.82 -10.91 -13.26
CA PHE A 95 22.19 -11.36 -13.06
C PHE A 95 22.68 -11.09 -11.64
N THR A 96 23.73 -11.81 -11.22
CA THR A 96 24.29 -11.61 -9.89
C THR A 96 25.08 -10.30 -9.82
N TYR A 97 24.67 -9.38 -8.94
CA TYR A 97 25.34 -8.13 -8.64
C TYR A 97 25.06 -7.63 -7.21
N SER A 98 26.11 -7.41 -6.42
CA SER A 98 26.00 -7.00 -5.00
C SER A 98 26.49 -5.57 -4.74
N GLY A 99 26.75 -4.78 -5.79
CA GLY A 99 27.49 -3.53 -5.66
C GLY A 99 28.99 -3.76 -5.44
N GLY A 100 29.70 -2.71 -5.05
CA GLY A 100 31.15 -2.75 -4.87
C GLY A 100 31.82 -1.38 -4.78
N GLU A 101 33.14 -1.42 -4.77
CA GLU A 101 34.03 -0.26 -4.76
C GLU A 101 34.61 -0.10 -6.17
N TYR A 102 34.38 1.07 -6.75
CA TYR A 102 34.76 1.42 -8.12
C TYR A 102 35.48 2.75 -8.14
N THR A 103 36.01 3.12 -9.30
CA THR A 103 36.45 4.48 -9.60
C THR A 103 35.59 5.06 -10.71
N PHE A 104 35.59 6.38 -10.81
CA PHE A 104 34.96 7.07 -11.94
C PHE A 104 35.95 8.04 -12.61
N SER A 105 35.61 8.52 -13.80
CA SER A 105 36.29 9.65 -14.45
C SER A 105 35.26 10.53 -15.14
N ILE A 106 35.57 11.82 -15.30
CA ILE A 106 34.73 12.77 -16.03
C ILE A 106 35.56 13.42 -17.13
N ASP A 107 35.08 13.36 -18.37
CA ASP A 107 35.60 14.11 -19.50
C ASP A 107 34.60 15.21 -19.91
N GLU A 108 35.04 16.47 -19.83
CA GLU A 108 34.21 17.65 -20.09
C GLU A 108 34.41 18.22 -21.51
N ALA A 109 35.08 17.48 -22.41
CA ALA A 109 35.40 17.97 -23.76
C ALA A 109 34.18 18.13 -24.68
N ALA A 110 33.09 17.41 -24.43
CA ALA A 110 31.86 17.44 -25.20
C ALA A 110 30.80 18.36 -24.58
N GLU A 111 29.70 18.61 -25.31
CA GLU A 111 28.55 19.39 -24.81
C GLU A 111 27.98 18.81 -23.51
N PHE A 112 27.85 17.48 -23.44
CA PHE A 112 27.51 16.76 -22.22
C PHE A 112 28.75 16.07 -21.68
N PRO A 113 29.19 16.37 -20.45
CA PRO A 113 30.32 15.66 -19.84
C PRO A 113 30.09 14.16 -19.80
N MET A 114 31.14 13.39 -20.06
CA MET A 114 31.10 11.93 -20.05
C MET A 114 31.61 11.41 -18.70
N LEU A 115 30.73 10.78 -17.93
CA LEU A 115 31.05 10.02 -16.73
C LEU A 115 31.30 8.56 -17.10
N THR A 116 32.51 8.06 -16.84
CA THR A 116 32.85 6.64 -17.02
C THR A 116 33.04 5.96 -15.66
N ILE A 117 32.40 4.81 -15.47
CA ILE A 117 32.56 3.97 -14.28
C ILE A 117 33.50 2.80 -14.60
N SER A 118 34.44 2.50 -13.70
CA SER A 118 35.39 1.40 -13.90
C SER A 118 34.75 0.01 -13.76
N GLY A 119 35.33 -0.99 -14.42
CA GLY A 119 34.98 -2.39 -14.23
C GLY A 119 33.56 -2.69 -14.68
N ASN A 120 32.81 -3.45 -13.87
CA ASN A 120 31.41 -3.77 -14.14
C ASN A 120 30.42 -2.90 -13.35
N GLY A 121 30.86 -1.76 -12.80
CA GLY A 121 29.99 -0.85 -12.06
C GLY A 121 28.96 -0.21 -12.98
N TYR A 122 27.71 -0.09 -12.53
CA TYR A 122 26.63 0.53 -13.28
C TYR A 122 25.60 1.18 -12.36
N MET A 123 24.76 2.06 -12.91
CA MET A 123 23.83 2.87 -12.13
C MET A 123 22.38 2.38 -12.19
N GLY A 124 22.07 1.31 -11.46
CA GLY A 124 20.70 0.87 -11.17
C GLY A 124 20.15 -0.16 -12.16
N TYR A 125 20.17 0.13 -13.46
CA TYR A 125 19.81 -0.81 -14.53
C TYR A 125 20.85 -0.74 -15.65
N TYR A 126 21.40 -1.90 -16.04
CA TYR A 126 22.49 -1.93 -17.01
C TYR A 126 21.96 -1.84 -18.45
N ALA A 127 22.35 -0.78 -19.17
CA ALA A 127 21.92 -0.49 -20.53
C ALA A 127 23.08 -0.54 -21.56
N GLY A 128 24.00 -1.49 -21.39
CA GLY A 128 25.01 -1.80 -22.39
C GLY A 128 26.28 -0.94 -22.37
N SER A 129 26.46 -0.08 -21.37
CA SER A 129 27.70 0.69 -21.18
C SER A 129 27.90 1.12 -19.72
N GLN A 130 29.15 1.42 -19.37
CA GLN A 130 29.55 2.13 -18.13
C GLN A 130 29.85 3.62 -18.38
N ASP A 131 29.62 4.08 -19.61
CA ASP A 131 29.73 5.48 -20.02
C ASP A 131 28.36 6.16 -19.99
N TYR A 132 28.30 7.31 -19.32
CA TYR A 132 27.10 8.07 -19.07
C TYR A 132 27.32 9.53 -19.48
N GLU A 133 26.49 10.05 -20.38
CA GLU A 133 26.40 11.50 -20.58
C GLU A 133 25.70 12.13 -19.36
N VAL A 134 26.34 13.12 -18.73
CA VAL A 134 25.74 13.93 -17.67
C VAL A 134 24.88 15.02 -18.33
N ILE A 135 23.60 14.73 -18.51
CA ILE A 135 22.67 15.63 -19.23
C ILE A 135 22.07 16.71 -18.32
N TYR A 136 22.10 16.50 -17.00
CA TYR A 136 21.67 17.47 -15.99
C TYR A 136 22.35 17.18 -14.65
N LEU A 137 22.84 18.20 -13.96
CA LEU A 137 23.44 18.07 -12.64
C LEU A 137 23.23 19.32 -11.80
N THR A 138 22.71 19.14 -10.59
CA THR A 138 22.64 20.15 -9.52
C THR A 138 23.22 19.59 -8.23
N ASP A 139 23.18 20.34 -7.14
CA ASP A 139 23.51 19.84 -5.80
C ASP A 139 22.51 18.80 -5.26
N ARG A 140 21.37 18.61 -5.94
CA ARG A 140 20.24 17.78 -5.47
C ARG A 140 19.87 16.66 -6.43
N VAL A 141 20.08 16.84 -7.73
CA VAL A 141 19.55 16.00 -8.80
C VAL A 141 20.64 15.75 -9.83
N MET A 142 20.72 14.52 -10.34
CA MET A 142 21.60 14.13 -11.43
C MET A 142 20.78 13.35 -12.45
N ALA A 143 20.87 13.71 -13.74
CA ALA A 143 20.33 12.90 -14.82
C ALA A 143 21.43 12.45 -15.76
N LEU A 144 21.42 11.15 -16.05
CA LEU A 144 22.42 10.47 -16.86
C LEU A 144 21.75 9.81 -18.06
N ARG A 145 22.43 9.84 -19.21
CA ARG A 145 22.03 9.07 -20.39
C ARG A 145 23.08 8.02 -20.72
N VAL A 146 22.61 6.80 -21.01
CA VAL A 146 23.40 5.71 -21.60
C VAL A 146 23.07 5.60 -23.09
N ASN A 147 24.11 5.57 -23.93
CA ASN A 147 23.99 5.29 -25.35
C ASN A 147 24.00 3.78 -25.60
N ASN A 148 22.83 3.13 -25.60
CA ASN A 148 22.75 1.70 -25.92
C ASN A 148 22.82 1.49 -27.45
N THR A 149 24.04 1.43 -27.97
CA THR A 149 24.30 1.22 -29.41
C THR A 149 23.92 -0.18 -29.90
N ILE A 150 23.83 -1.16 -29.00
CA ILE A 150 23.47 -2.55 -29.34
C ILE A 150 22.01 -2.64 -29.81
N GLU A 151 21.13 -1.87 -29.18
CA GLU A 151 19.69 -1.90 -29.46
C GLU A 151 19.18 -0.60 -30.07
N GLY A 152 20.05 0.39 -30.31
CA GLY A 152 19.69 1.68 -30.88
C GLY A 152 18.78 2.50 -29.96
N GLN A 153 19.10 2.54 -28.66
CA GLN A 153 18.26 3.17 -27.64
C GLN A 153 19.08 4.17 -26.81
N ASP A 154 18.42 5.23 -26.36
CA ASP A 154 18.90 6.03 -25.24
C ASP A 154 18.19 5.57 -23.97
N TRP A 155 18.94 5.31 -22.91
CA TRP A 155 18.39 5.07 -21.57
C TRP A 155 18.71 6.26 -20.69
N VAL A 156 17.69 6.85 -20.07
CA VAL A 156 17.82 8.04 -19.22
C VAL A 156 17.40 7.74 -17.80
N PHE A 157 18.26 8.08 -16.86
CA PHE A 157 18.07 7.89 -15.44
C PHE A 157 18.10 9.23 -14.71
N VAL A 158 17.20 9.40 -13.75
CA VAL A 158 17.14 10.57 -12.87
C VAL A 158 17.35 10.11 -11.43
N TYR A 159 18.37 10.65 -10.79
CA TYR A 159 18.74 10.40 -9.40
C TYR A 159 18.53 11.66 -8.57
N CYS A 160 18.24 11.48 -7.28
CA CYS A 160 18.18 12.54 -6.31
C CYS A 160 18.87 12.12 -5.01
N LEU A 161 19.17 13.09 -4.15
CA LEU A 161 19.66 12.81 -2.81
C LEU A 161 18.66 11.94 -2.03
N GLU A 162 19.19 11.03 -1.21
CA GLU A 162 18.39 10.11 -0.38
C GLU A 162 17.34 10.84 0.48
N ALA A 163 17.72 11.98 1.07
CA ALA A 163 16.81 12.80 1.89
C ALA A 163 15.64 13.44 1.10
N LEU A 164 15.71 13.45 -0.24
CA LEU A 164 14.66 13.96 -1.13
C LEU A 164 13.82 12.83 -1.74
N ASN A 165 14.26 11.58 -1.61
CA ASN A 165 13.55 10.39 -2.09
C ASN A 165 12.45 9.99 -1.09
N VAL A 166 11.52 10.90 -0.83
CA VAL A 166 10.41 10.74 0.10
C VAL A 166 9.11 10.53 -0.66
N GLU A 167 8.29 9.60 -0.18
CA GLU A 167 6.95 9.36 -0.75
C GLU A 167 6.16 10.68 -0.73
N ALA A 168 5.56 11.03 -1.86
CA ALA A 168 4.69 12.19 -1.90
C ALA A 168 3.51 11.95 -0.93
N PRO A 169 3.08 12.94 -0.14
CA PRO A 169 1.91 12.79 0.68
C PRO A 169 0.72 12.39 -0.19
N LYS A 170 -0.07 11.42 0.28
CA LYS A 170 -1.29 11.02 -0.41
C LYS A 170 -2.18 12.26 -0.61
N PRO A 171 -2.90 12.37 -1.75
CA PRO A 171 -3.87 13.43 -1.90
C PRO A 171 -4.85 13.40 -0.72
N PRO A 172 -5.31 14.55 -0.22
CA PRO A 172 -6.30 14.58 0.83
C PRO A 172 -7.56 13.85 0.37
N LYS A 173 -8.13 13.01 1.24
CA LYS A 173 -9.42 12.35 0.97
C LYS A 173 -10.53 13.40 0.92
N GLU A 174 -11.38 13.32 -0.10
CA GLU A 174 -12.58 14.16 -0.23
C GLU A 174 -13.78 13.50 0.46
N LEU A 175 -14.79 14.31 0.85
CA LEU A 175 -16.04 13.79 1.38
C LEU A 175 -16.88 13.19 0.24
N LYS A 176 -17.35 11.96 0.42
CA LYS A 176 -18.28 11.31 -0.52
C LYS A 176 -19.37 10.56 0.27
N SER A 177 -20.58 10.55 -0.29
CA SER A 177 -21.68 9.68 0.12
C SER A 177 -21.78 8.56 -0.92
N ILE A 178 -21.11 7.43 -0.65
CA ILE A 178 -21.13 6.25 -1.54
C ILE A 178 -21.86 5.15 -0.78
N PRO A 179 -23.10 4.78 -1.17
CA PRO A 179 -23.83 3.71 -0.51
C PRO A 179 -23.00 2.43 -0.42
N LEU A 180 -22.99 1.81 0.76
CA LEU A 180 -22.37 0.51 0.99
C LEU A 180 -23.47 -0.47 1.35
N SER A 181 -23.47 -1.63 0.71
CA SER A 181 -24.41 -2.71 1.00
C SER A 181 -23.71 -4.05 0.92
N GLU A 182 -24.11 -5.00 1.76
CA GLU A 182 -23.60 -6.36 1.76
C GLU A 182 -24.67 -7.35 2.27
N ASP A 183 -25.05 -8.30 1.41
CA ASP A 183 -26.05 -9.35 1.65
C ASP A 183 -25.45 -10.78 1.61
N PHE A 184 -24.16 -10.91 1.32
CA PHE A 184 -23.38 -12.14 1.23
C PHE A 184 -23.87 -13.19 0.20
N GLU A 185 -24.79 -12.82 -0.70
CA GLU A 185 -25.36 -13.72 -1.71
C GLU A 185 -24.53 -13.76 -3.01
N GLY A 186 -23.70 -12.75 -3.24
CA GLY A 186 -22.87 -12.61 -4.44
C GLY A 186 -21.52 -13.34 -4.38
N ASP A 187 -20.80 -13.28 -5.50
CA ASP A 187 -19.41 -13.75 -5.62
C ASP A 187 -18.36 -12.73 -5.14
N THR A 188 -18.79 -11.49 -4.89
CA THR A 188 -17.95 -10.37 -4.45
C THR A 188 -18.54 -9.73 -3.22
N TYR A 189 -17.71 -9.52 -2.21
CA TYR A 189 -18.12 -8.92 -0.95
C TYR A 189 -17.43 -7.56 -0.72
N LEU A 190 -18.05 -6.72 0.08
CA LEU A 190 -17.42 -5.60 0.75
C LEU A 190 -16.15 -6.09 1.46
N ASN A 191 -15.05 -5.38 1.27
CA ASN A 191 -13.77 -5.77 1.85
C ASN A 191 -13.74 -5.48 3.37
N LEU A 192 -14.28 -6.41 4.15
CA LEU A 192 -14.25 -6.40 5.60
C LEU A 192 -12.95 -7.02 6.12
N VAL A 193 -12.04 -6.17 6.58
CA VAL A 193 -10.76 -6.57 7.19
C VAL A 193 -11.03 -7.19 8.56
N GLN A 194 -10.48 -8.38 8.78
CA GLN A 194 -10.59 -9.11 10.04
C GLN A 194 -9.41 -8.78 10.96
N GLU A 195 -9.70 -8.26 12.15
CA GLU A 195 -8.70 -7.98 13.20
C GLU A 195 -8.92 -8.97 14.35
N ASP A 196 -7.88 -9.72 14.75
CA ASP A 196 -7.95 -10.69 15.86
C ASP A 196 -9.18 -11.64 15.80
N MET A 197 -9.65 -11.97 14.60
CA MET A 197 -10.83 -12.84 14.42
C MET A 197 -10.45 -14.31 14.50
N GLY A 198 -11.40 -15.15 14.91
CA GLY A 198 -11.18 -16.60 14.90
C GLY A 198 -11.17 -17.15 13.47
N ASN A 199 -10.41 -18.23 13.23
CA ASN A 199 -10.08 -18.74 11.89
C ASN A 199 -11.25 -19.31 11.06
N VAL A 200 -12.46 -19.36 11.62
CA VAL A 200 -13.68 -19.76 10.91
C VAL A 200 -14.66 -18.59 10.69
N SER A 201 -14.20 -17.34 10.82
CA SER A 201 -14.99 -16.16 10.47
C SER A 201 -15.09 -16.01 8.96
N ARG A 202 -16.28 -16.22 8.40
CA ARG A 202 -16.54 -16.28 6.95
C ARG A 202 -18.03 -16.29 6.66
N VAL A 203 -18.37 -16.12 5.39
CA VAL A 203 -19.71 -16.40 4.87
C VAL A 203 -20.05 -17.89 5.04
N VAL A 204 -21.24 -18.17 5.54
CA VAL A 204 -21.79 -19.51 5.81
C VAL A 204 -23.27 -19.56 5.44
N ASP A 205 -23.86 -20.75 5.44
CA ASP A 205 -25.32 -20.89 5.33
C ASP A 205 -26.01 -20.19 6.51
N ASN A 206 -27.12 -19.50 6.22
CA ASN A 206 -27.94 -18.85 7.23
C ASN A 206 -28.44 -19.87 8.26
N PRO A 207 -28.10 -19.73 9.56
CA PRO A 207 -28.49 -20.69 10.59
C PRO A 207 -30.01 -20.67 10.87
N LEU A 208 -30.70 -19.60 10.50
CA LEU A 208 -32.14 -19.44 10.71
C LEU A 208 -32.73 -18.52 9.62
N PRO A 209 -33.01 -19.00 8.39
CA PRO A 209 -33.53 -18.18 7.28
C PRO A 209 -35.02 -17.83 7.47
N LEU A 210 -35.40 -17.38 8.67
CA LEU A 210 -36.74 -16.99 9.08
C LEU A 210 -36.68 -15.98 10.25
N PRO A 211 -37.69 -15.11 10.41
CA PRO A 211 -38.62 -14.65 9.39
C PRO A 211 -38.12 -13.38 8.68
N ILE A 212 -37.36 -12.51 9.36
CA ILE A 212 -36.96 -11.20 8.81
C ILE A 212 -35.66 -11.25 8.00
N ASN A 213 -34.87 -12.31 8.15
CA ASN A 213 -33.71 -12.61 7.31
C ASN A 213 -34.01 -13.93 6.59
N THR A 214 -34.21 -13.86 5.28
CA THR A 214 -34.49 -15.01 4.41
C THR A 214 -33.33 -15.32 3.46
N SER A 215 -32.17 -14.67 3.65
CA SER A 215 -30.96 -14.88 2.88
C SER A 215 -30.47 -16.31 3.03
N ASP A 216 -29.88 -16.88 1.98
CA ASP A 216 -29.29 -18.22 2.02
C ASP A 216 -27.95 -18.18 2.76
N LYS A 217 -27.25 -17.06 2.71
CA LYS A 217 -25.92 -16.82 3.27
C LYS A 217 -25.93 -15.68 4.26
N VAL A 218 -25.02 -15.76 5.23
CA VAL A 218 -24.75 -14.73 6.22
C VAL A 218 -23.27 -14.75 6.60
N PHE A 219 -22.75 -13.69 7.18
CA PHE A 219 -21.39 -13.73 7.74
C PHE A 219 -21.39 -14.26 9.16
N ARG A 220 -20.64 -15.34 9.41
CA ARG A 220 -20.33 -15.79 10.77
C ARG A 220 -19.14 -15.02 11.32
N TYR A 221 -19.39 -14.23 12.35
CA TYR A 221 -18.40 -13.52 13.15
C TYR A 221 -17.94 -14.41 14.31
N TRP A 222 -16.66 -14.76 14.39
CA TRP A 222 -16.09 -15.43 15.56
C TRP A 222 -15.18 -14.50 16.34
N LYS A 223 -15.68 -14.00 17.48
CA LYS A 223 -14.85 -13.31 18.46
C LYS A 223 -13.83 -14.31 19.02
N SER A 224 -12.55 -14.07 18.75
CA SER A 224 -11.48 -14.93 19.26
C SER A 224 -11.14 -14.60 20.71
N GLY A 225 -10.09 -15.23 21.24
CA GLY A 225 -9.52 -14.86 22.55
C GLY A 225 -8.77 -13.52 22.53
N GLY A 226 -8.61 -12.88 21.38
CA GLY A 226 -8.08 -11.53 21.25
C GLY A 226 -8.99 -10.51 21.95
N PHE A 227 -8.38 -9.45 22.48
CA PHE A 227 -9.11 -8.44 23.26
C PHE A 227 -9.97 -7.51 22.40
N TYR A 228 -9.60 -7.31 21.14
CA TYR A 228 -10.23 -6.30 20.28
C TYR A 228 -10.71 -6.86 18.95
N SER A 229 -11.06 -8.16 18.89
CA SER A 229 -11.60 -8.78 17.67
C SER A 229 -12.67 -7.89 17.04
N ASN A 230 -12.54 -7.59 15.75
CA ASN A 230 -13.50 -6.78 14.99
C ASN A 230 -13.41 -7.05 13.49
N LEU A 231 -14.44 -6.62 12.77
CA LEU A 231 -14.39 -6.43 11.32
C LEU A 231 -14.34 -4.94 11.03
N SER A 232 -13.65 -4.54 9.95
CA SER A 232 -13.70 -3.15 9.52
C SER A 232 -13.69 -2.97 8.02
N PHE A 233 -14.45 -1.98 7.57
CA PHE A 233 -14.36 -1.44 6.21
C PHE A 233 -13.62 -0.10 6.28
N THR A 234 -12.70 0.15 5.36
CA THR A 234 -12.06 1.47 5.20
C THR A 234 -12.25 1.95 3.77
N ALA A 235 -12.82 3.14 3.61
CA ALA A 235 -12.98 3.79 2.32
C ALA A 235 -11.60 4.07 1.69
N PRO A 236 -11.37 3.66 0.43
CA PRO A 236 -10.05 3.64 -0.18
C PRO A 236 -9.47 5.04 -0.38
N ASP A 237 -10.27 5.98 -0.86
CA ASP A 237 -9.82 7.30 -1.31
C ASP A 237 -10.74 8.46 -0.89
N TYR A 238 -11.66 8.23 0.07
CA TYR A 238 -12.63 9.23 0.52
C TYR A 238 -12.93 9.15 2.01
N LYS A 239 -13.44 10.26 2.57
CA LYS A 239 -14.08 10.36 3.87
C LYS A 239 -15.59 10.29 3.70
N PHE A 240 -16.32 9.78 4.68
CA PHE A 240 -17.77 9.71 4.64
C PHE A 240 -18.40 11.09 4.76
N ASP A 241 -19.30 11.43 3.85
CA ASP A 241 -20.16 12.60 3.98
C ASP A 241 -21.37 12.29 4.86
N LEU A 242 -21.21 12.47 6.18
CA LEU A 242 -22.26 12.19 7.15
C LEU A 242 -23.44 13.17 7.12
N THR A 243 -23.39 14.23 6.31
CA THR A 243 -24.55 15.09 6.10
C THR A 243 -25.61 14.43 5.21
N ALA A 244 -25.20 13.44 4.41
CA ALA A 244 -26.05 12.62 3.57
C ALA A 244 -26.11 11.18 4.06
N GLN A 245 -24.98 10.55 4.38
CA GLN A 245 -24.86 9.12 4.70
C GLN A 245 -24.52 8.91 6.18
N ASN A 246 -25.51 8.70 7.04
CA ASN A 246 -25.29 8.67 8.50
C ASN A 246 -26.00 7.56 9.27
N LYS A 247 -26.65 6.63 8.57
CA LYS A 247 -27.32 5.50 9.21
C LYS A 247 -26.74 4.20 8.72
N ILE A 248 -26.31 3.39 9.68
CA ILE A 248 -25.92 2.00 9.42
C ILE A 248 -27.06 1.10 9.85
N ARG A 249 -27.54 0.26 8.93
CA ARG A 249 -28.52 -0.79 9.20
C ARG A 249 -27.87 -2.15 9.02
N VAL A 250 -28.27 -3.10 9.85
CA VAL A 250 -27.72 -4.46 9.80
C VAL A 250 -28.67 -5.43 10.48
N LYS A 251 -28.83 -6.62 9.91
CA LYS A 251 -29.50 -7.74 10.59
C LYS A 251 -28.48 -8.54 11.36
N VAL A 252 -28.78 -8.88 12.60
CA VAL A 252 -27.89 -9.65 13.47
C VAL A 252 -28.60 -10.82 14.12
N TYR A 253 -27.86 -11.89 14.38
CA TYR A 253 -28.31 -13.03 15.17
C TYR A 253 -27.35 -13.25 16.33
N ILE A 254 -27.88 -13.23 17.55
CA ILE A 254 -27.12 -13.41 18.79
C ILE A 254 -27.46 -14.79 19.38
N PRO A 255 -26.57 -15.79 19.29
CA PRO A 255 -26.88 -17.14 19.78
C PRO A 255 -26.86 -17.24 21.30
N SER A 256 -27.81 -17.99 21.87
CA SER A 256 -27.81 -18.29 23.31
C SER A 256 -26.78 -19.33 23.73
N TYR A 257 -26.21 -20.09 22.79
CA TYR A 257 -25.20 -21.10 23.07
C TYR A 257 -23.80 -20.53 23.36
N ASN A 258 -23.60 -19.22 23.21
CA ASN A 258 -22.38 -18.56 23.68
C ASN A 258 -22.32 -18.54 25.21
N ASP A 259 -21.12 -18.43 25.76
CA ASP A 259 -20.93 -18.24 27.21
C ASP A 259 -20.93 -16.75 27.56
N TYR A 260 -22.04 -16.27 28.13
CA TYR A 260 -22.20 -14.90 28.61
C TYR A 260 -21.95 -14.75 30.12
N GLU A 261 -21.64 -15.84 30.83
CA GLU A 261 -21.56 -15.86 32.29
C GLU A 261 -20.12 -15.82 32.80
N THR A 262 -19.19 -16.46 32.08
CA THR A 262 -17.78 -16.54 32.48
C THR A 262 -17.08 -15.18 32.39
N GLU A 263 -16.34 -14.84 33.46
CA GLU A 263 -15.43 -13.70 33.48
C GLU A 263 -14.08 -14.12 32.87
N HIS A 264 -13.60 -13.37 31.88
CA HIS A 264 -12.35 -13.65 31.18
C HIS A 264 -11.26 -12.65 31.55
N GLY A 265 -10.01 -12.97 31.19
CA GLY A 265 -8.90 -12.02 31.28
C GLY A 265 -9.18 -10.77 30.45
N VAL A 266 -8.72 -9.61 30.93
CA VAL A 266 -8.91 -8.31 30.30
C VAL A 266 -7.57 -7.69 29.87
N ALA A 267 -7.61 -6.80 28.89
CA ALA A 267 -6.43 -6.15 28.30
C ALA A 267 -5.65 -5.27 29.28
N GLY A 268 -6.32 -4.80 30.34
CA GLY A 268 -5.72 -4.00 31.37
C GLY A 268 -6.73 -3.57 32.43
N PRO A 269 -6.27 -2.92 33.51
CA PRO A 269 -7.13 -2.51 34.63
C PRO A 269 -8.18 -1.46 34.27
N TRP A 270 -8.10 -0.84 33.08
CA TRP A 270 -9.10 0.10 32.57
C TRP A 270 -10.33 -0.58 31.96
N ILE A 271 -10.28 -1.89 31.70
CA ILE A 271 -11.42 -2.66 31.21
C ILE A 271 -12.22 -3.18 32.41
N VAL A 272 -13.45 -2.71 32.54
CA VAL A 272 -14.34 -3.04 33.66
C VAL A 272 -15.24 -4.26 33.39
N ASN A 273 -15.37 -4.69 32.12
CA ASN A 273 -16.20 -5.81 31.72
C ASN A 273 -15.32 -6.97 31.23
N GLY A 274 -15.23 -8.07 31.98
CA GLY A 274 -14.54 -9.28 31.56
C GLY A 274 -15.44 -10.31 30.86
N LYS A 275 -16.75 -10.06 30.76
CA LYS A 275 -17.73 -11.01 30.20
C LYS A 275 -18.08 -10.70 28.75
N LEU A 276 -18.35 -11.75 27.98
CA LEU A 276 -19.02 -11.60 26.69
C LEU A 276 -20.41 -10.99 26.91
N ARG A 277 -20.84 -10.08 26.02
CA ARG A 277 -22.17 -9.45 26.09
C ARG A 277 -22.99 -9.70 24.83
N PRO A 278 -24.32 -9.88 24.93
CA PRO A 278 -25.20 -9.92 23.77
C PRO A 278 -25.38 -8.50 23.22
N GLN A 279 -24.35 -8.01 22.51
CA GLN A 279 -24.31 -6.65 22.00
C GLN A 279 -23.55 -6.54 20.68
N LEU A 280 -23.86 -5.48 19.94
CA LEU A 280 -23.10 -5.02 18.80
C LEU A 280 -22.69 -3.56 19.00
N ALA A 281 -21.41 -3.27 18.83
CA ALA A 281 -20.89 -1.91 18.70
C ALA A 281 -20.56 -1.64 17.22
N VAL A 282 -20.98 -0.48 16.73
CA VAL A 282 -20.53 0.07 15.45
C VAL A 282 -19.80 1.37 15.72
N LYS A 283 -18.60 1.52 15.13
CA LYS A 283 -17.73 2.68 15.35
C LYS A 283 -17.36 3.33 14.03
N LEU A 284 -17.35 4.66 14.00
CA LEU A 284 -16.74 5.45 12.92
C LEU A 284 -15.38 5.98 13.38
N GLN A 285 -14.36 5.77 12.57
CA GLN A 285 -12.96 6.07 12.86
C GLN A 285 -12.28 6.83 11.72
N ASP A 286 -11.25 7.60 12.06
CA ASP A 286 -10.31 8.20 11.11
C ASP A 286 -9.11 7.25 10.93
N SER A 287 -9.03 6.60 9.76
CA SER A 287 -7.93 5.70 9.43
C SER A 287 -6.58 6.38 9.22
N GLU A 288 -6.55 7.70 9.11
CA GLU A 288 -5.31 8.48 8.99
C GLU A 288 -4.75 8.89 10.36
N HIS A 289 -5.55 8.74 11.44
CA HIS A 289 -5.05 8.93 12.80
C HIS A 289 -4.17 7.73 13.22
N PRO A 290 -2.98 7.94 13.81
CA PRO A 290 -2.09 6.84 14.23
C PRO A 290 -2.72 5.85 15.22
N ALA A 291 -3.71 6.32 15.98
CA ALA A 291 -4.55 5.53 16.87
C ALA A 291 -6.03 5.79 16.52
N PRO A 292 -6.61 5.10 15.52
CA PRO A 292 -7.95 5.42 14.98
C PRO A 292 -9.08 5.42 16.01
N TRP A 293 -8.88 4.75 17.16
CA TRP A 293 -9.83 4.68 18.26
C TRP A 293 -9.89 5.94 19.14
N GLU A 294 -8.86 6.80 19.15
CA GLU A 294 -8.78 7.95 20.08
C GLU A 294 -9.78 9.09 19.78
N GLY A 295 -10.34 9.12 18.57
CA GLY A 295 -11.33 10.12 18.13
C GLY A 295 -12.64 9.53 17.60
N GLN A 296 -12.87 8.24 17.84
CA GLN A 296 -14.00 7.50 17.26
C GLN A 296 -15.35 7.96 17.79
N THR A 297 -16.41 7.74 17.01
CA THR A 297 -17.79 7.77 17.51
C THR A 297 -18.27 6.33 17.60
N GLU A 298 -18.69 5.91 18.77
CA GLU A 298 -19.20 4.56 19.03
C GLU A 298 -20.69 4.61 19.37
N ILE A 299 -21.46 3.71 18.78
CA ILE A 299 -22.82 3.42 19.21
C ILE A 299 -22.90 1.93 19.53
N VAL A 300 -23.40 1.61 20.73
CA VAL A 300 -23.59 0.23 21.20
C VAL A 300 -25.07 -0.07 21.32
N LYS A 301 -25.51 -1.19 20.73
CA LYS A 301 -26.82 -1.80 21.00
C LYS A 301 -26.60 -2.99 21.92
N ALA A 302 -26.88 -2.78 23.21
CA ALA A 302 -26.70 -3.76 24.27
C ALA A 302 -27.98 -4.58 24.54
N ASP A 303 -27.84 -5.62 25.35
CA ASP A 303 -28.94 -6.48 25.83
C ASP A 303 -29.83 -7.01 24.71
N LEU A 304 -29.20 -7.36 23.59
CA LEU A 304 -29.88 -7.89 22.40
C LEU A 304 -30.54 -9.23 22.72
N GLU A 305 -31.78 -9.38 22.25
CA GLU A 305 -32.51 -10.63 22.39
C GLU A 305 -31.79 -11.78 21.66
N LEU A 306 -31.78 -12.95 22.30
CA LEU A 306 -31.09 -14.12 21.81
C LEU A 306 -31.97 -14.93 20.85
N ASP A 307 -31.32 -15.75 20.02
CA ASP A 307 -31.92 -16.78 19.16
C ASP A 307 -32.99 -16.31 18.16
N LYS A 308 -32.87 -15.07 17.69
CA LYS A 308 -33.65 -14.56 16.57
C LYS A 308 -32.86 -13.51 15.81
N TRP A 309 -33.24 -13.30 14.56
CA TRP A 309 -32.76 -12.16 13.79
C TRP A 309 -33.35 -10.86 14.35
N LEU A 310 -32.49 -9.85 14.47
CA LEU A 310 -32.81 -8.48 14.87
C LEU A 310 -32.36 -7.54 13.77
N GLU A 311 -33.18 -6.57 13.42
CA GLU A 311 -32.78 -5.45 12.58
C GLU A 311 -32.37 -4.28 13.47
N LEU A 312 -31.13 -3.80 13.30
CA LEU A 312 -30.55 -2.73 14.10
C LEU A 312 -30.24 -1.53 13.23
N GLU A 313 -30.53 -0.33 13.75
CA GLU A 313 -30.11 0.95 13.15
C GLU A 313 -29.18 1.70 14.12
N PHE A 314 -28.02 2.11 13.61
CA PHE A 314 -27.03 2.95 14.28
C PHE A 314 -27.04 4.33 13.61
N ASP A 315 -27.57 5.33 14.32
CA ASP A 315 -27.76 6.69 13.82
C ASP A 315 -26.60 7.61 14.24
N PHE A 316 -25.76 7.97 13.28
CA PHE A 316 -24.61 8.88 13.42
C PHE A 316 -24.94 10.33 13.04
N SER A 317 -26.21 10.70 12.83
CA SER A 317 -26.60 12.07 12.48
C SER A 317 -26.15 13.11 13.52
N GLY A 318 -26.00 12.70 14.78
CA GLY A 318 -25.44 13.54 15.85
C GLY A 318 -24.00 13.98 15.63
N VAL A 319 -23.27 13.35 14.71
CA VAL A 319 -21.90 13.68 14.31
C VAL A 319 -21.78 14.03 12.82
N ALA A 320 -22.87 14.46 12.19
CA ALA A 320 -22.91 14.83 10.76
C ALA A 320 -21.90 15.93 10.36
N ASN A 321 -21.37 16.70 11.33
CA ASN A 321 -20.35 17.71 11.10
C ASN A 321 -18.90 17.16 11.07
N ARG A 322 -18.69 15.89 11.43
CA ARG A 322 -17.39 15.22 11.34
C ARG A 322 -17.03 14.94 9.89
N LYS A 323 -15.75 15.12 9.55
CA LYS A 323 -15.23 15.06 8.18
C LYS A 323 -13.99 14.17 8.04
N ASP A 324 -13.62 13.52 9.12
CA ASP A 324 -12.40 12.76 9.31
C ASP A 324 -12.63 11.25 9.20
N TYR A 325 -13.88 10.79 9.31
CA TYR A 325 -14.20 9.38 9.29
C TYR A 325 -14.17 8.78 7.89
N ASP A 326 -13.52 7.63 7.76
CA ASP A 326 -13.47 6.79 6.57
C ASP A 326 -13.42 5.30 6.89
N ARG A 327 -13.49 4.94 8.18
CA ARG A 327 -13.48 3.56 8.63
C ARG A 327 -14.72 3.26 9.46
N ILE A 328 -15.37 2.14 9.15
CA ILE A 328 -16.47 1.55 9.91
C ILE A 328 -15.91 0.32 10.63
N VAL A 329 -16.13 0.20 11.92
CA VAL A 329 -15.78 -0.99 12.72
C VAL A 329 -17.04 -1.66 13.24
N ILE A 330 -17.14 -2.96 13.05
CA ILE A 330 -18.24 -3.82 13.51
C ILE A 330 -17.67 -4.76 14.58
N GLN A 331 -18.18 -4.67 15.81
CA GLN A 331 -17.62 -5.39 16.95
C GLN A 331 -18.70 -6.00 17.84
N PHE A 332 -18.80 -7.32 17.79
CA PHE A 332 -19.72 -8.08 18.66
C PHE A 332 -19.07 -8.44 20.00
N GLY A 333 -19.91 -8.64 21.01
CA GLY A 333 -19.51 -9.35 22.22
C GLY A 333 -18.87 -8.50 23.31
N ALA A 334 -18.79 -7.18 23.13
CA ALA A 334 -17.95 -6.24 23.89
C ALA A 334 -16.44 -6.38 23.60
N GLU A 335 -15.67 -5.36 24.01
CA GLU A 335 -14.23 -5.30 23.77
C GLU A 335 -13.40 -5.28 25.06
N GLY A 336 -12.10 -5.51 24.92
CA GLY A 336 -11.13 -5.46 25.99
C GLY A 336 -11.01 -6.74 26.82
N HIS A 337 -11.74 -7.80 26.50
CA HIS A 337 -11.72 -9.08 27.22
C HIS A 337 -11.55 -10.29 26.28
N ALA A 338 -11.01 -11.38 26.81
CA ALA A 338 -10.67 -12.60 26.06
C ALA A 338 -11.85 -13.59 25.90
N GLY A 339 -13.08 -13.16 26.18
CA GLY A 339 -14.27 -13.98 25.97
C GLY A 339 -14.48 -14.26 24.49
N THR A 340 -14.84 -15.50 24.17
CA THR A 340 -15.04 -15.95 22.78
C THR A 340 -16.52 -16.20 22.51
N GLY A 341 -16.94 -16.06 21.25
CA GLY A 341 -18.34 -16.28 20.89
C GLY A 341 -18.58 -16.19 19.39
N PHE A 342 -19.64 -16.85 18.94
CA PHE A 342 -20.13 -16.75 17.57
C PHE A 342 -21.29 -15.78 17.49
N PHE A 343 -21.29 -14.95 16.46
CA PHE A 343 -22.38 -14.05 16.11
C PHE A 343 -22.57 -14.12 14.60
N PHE A 344 -23.73 -13.69 14.12
CA PHE A 344 -23.98 -13.62 12.69
C PHE A 344 -24.55 -12.27 12.34
N PHE A 345 -24.20 -11.77 11.17
CA PHE A 345 -24.81 -10.58 10.62
C PHE A 345 -24.97 -10.72 9.12
N ASP A 346 -25.88 -9.91 8.60
CA ASP A 346 -26.32 -9.91 7.22
C ASP A 346 -27.03 -8.59 6.90
N ASP A 347 -27.33 -8.35 5.63
CA ASP A 347 -28.01 -7.15 5.13
C ASP A 347 -27.42 -5.86 5.75
N PHE A 348 -26.09 -5.73 5.67
CA PHE A 348 -25.41 -4.52 6.12
C PHE A 348 -25.64 -3.42 5.09
N GLU A 349 -26.05 -2.24 5.55
CA GLU A 349 -26.25 -1.06 4.72
C GLU A 349 -25.67 0.17 5.41
N PHE A 350 -25.05 1.05 4.63
CA PHE A 350 -24.70 2.40 5.04
C PHE A 350 -25.12 3.35 3.91
N ASP A 351 -26.21 4.08 4.13
CA ASP A 351 -26.85 4.96 3.15
C ASP A 351 -27.55 6.16 3.84
N GLU A 352 -28.46 6.84 3.12
CA GLU A 352 -29.17 8.05 3.58
C GLU A 352 -30.26 7.80 4.66
#